data_AF-H8MLI6-F1
#
_entry.id   AF-H8MLI6-F1
#
_cell.length_a   1.000
_cell.length_b   1.000
_cell.length_c   1.000
_cell.angle_alpha   90.00
_cell.angle_beta   90.00
_cell.angle_gamma   90.00
#
_symmetry.space_group_name_H-M   'P 1'
#
loop_
_entity.id
_entity.type
_entity.pdbx_description
1 polymer ?
#
loop_
_entity_poly.entity_id
_entity_poly.type
_entity_poly.pdbx_seq_one_letter_code
_entity_poly.pdbx_strand_id
1 'polypeptide(L)'
;MKRLTPLLLLLPVLASAQDRGAVAFNKACAQCHQARTPTEKQPVGPLGVRKPVGPYMDQVLDKKTLAEVQTWVRSPHRINPKTDCDTRLLPPDELDALTSYLSTVVVPPAPSRRMMLRKQMTEQVAARKARDKAEAEAKAKSQPKTQGKQ
;
A
#
# COMPACT_ATOMS: atom_id res chain seq x y z
N MET A 1 -3.01 32.21 26.33
CA MET A 1 -2.49 30.83 26.41
C MET A 1 -3.66 29.86 26.35
N LYS A 2 -3.91 29.25 25.19
CA LYS A 2 -5.09 28.40 24.93
C LYS A 2 -4.79 26.95 25.34
N ARG A 3 -5.67 26.37 26.15
CA ARG A 3 -5.57 25.05 26.78
C ARG A 3 -5.58 23.94 25.71
N LEU A 4 -4.41 23.40 25.38
CA LEU A 4 -4.20 22.26 24.47
C LEU A 4 -4.26 20.89 25.18
N THR A 5 -4.59 20.88 26.46
CA THR A 5 -4.42 19.72 27.34
C THR A 5 -5.42 18.55 27.17
N PRO A 6 -6.65 18.66 26.61
CA PRO A 6 -7.57 17.52 26.62
C PRO A 6 -7.26 16.46 25.54
N LEU A 7 -6.45 16.76 24.52
CA LEU A 7 -6.21 15.83 23.41
C LEU A 7 -5.19 14.72 23.73
N LEU A 8 -4.27 14.97 24.68
CA LEU A 8 -3.21 14.02 25.05
C LEU A 8 -3.73 12.80 25.82
N LEU A 9 -4.89 12.89 26.46
CA LEU A 9 -5.48 11.79 27.25
C LEU A 9 -6.12 10.69 26.39
N LEU A 10 -6.36 10.93 25.09
CA LEU A 10 -6.96 9.95 24.18
C LEU A 10 -5.95 9.00 23.53
N LEU A 11 -4.67 9.39 23.49
CA LEU A 11 -3.58 8.62 22.89
C LEU A 11 -3.38 7.21 23.48
N PRO A 12 -3.38 6.98 24.81
CA PRO A 12 -3.17 5.64 25.35
C PRO A 12 -4.30 4.66 25.01
N VAL A 13 -5.53 5.15 24.86
CA VAL A 13 -6.68 4.33 24.45
C VAL A 13 -6.50 3.83 23.01
N LEU A 14 -6.05 4.70 22.09
CA LEU A 14 -5.78 4.33 20.71
C LEU A 14 -4.65 3.30 20.60
N ALA A 15 -3.58 3.46 21.37
CA ALA A 15 -2.48 2.49 21.40
C ALA A 15 -2.96 1.10 21.82
N SER A 16 -3.75 1.03 22.91
CA SER A 16 -4.30 -0.26 23.39
C SER A 16 -5.25 -0.94 22.40
N ALA A 17 -5.93 -0.17 21.54
CA ALA A 17 -6.81 -0.71 20.50
C ALA A 17 -6.00 -1.24 19.31
N GLN A 18 -4.89 -0.58 18.96
CA GLN A 18 -3.97 -1.06 17.93
C GLN A 18 -3.28 -2.35 18.36
N ASP A 19 -2.84 -2.46 19.61
CA ASP A 19 -2.22 -3.69 20.14
C ASP A 19 -3.20 -4.87 20.10
N ARG A 20 -4.44 -4.65 20.57
CA ARG A 20 -5.50 -5.67 20.50
C ARG A 20 -5.83 -6.05 19.06
N GLY A 21 -5.87 -5.08 18.15
CA GLY A 21 -6.10 -5.34 16.73
C GLY A 21 -4.96 -6.09 16.07
N ALA A 22 -3.71 -5.86 16.46
CA ALA A 22 -2.55 -6.61 15.99
C ALA A 22 -2.61 -8.08 16.46
N VAL A 23 -3.04 -8.32 17.70
CA VAL A 23 -3.29 -9.68 18.22
C VAL A 23 -4.41 -10.36 17.43
N ALA A 24 -5.54 -9.69 17.19
CA ALA A 24 -6.63 -10.22 16.38
C ALA A 24 -6.20 -10.53 14.93
N PHE A 25 -5.36 -9.67 14.35
CA PHE A 25 -4.76 -9.90 13.02
C PHE A 25 -3.90 -11.17 13.01
N ASN A 26 -3.07 -11.37 14.03
CA ASN A 26 -2.24 -12.58 14.13
C ASN A 26 -3.07 -13.85 14.26
N LYS A 27 -4.20 -13.80 14.96
CA LYS A 27 -5.13 -14.92 15.10
C LYS A 27 -5.82 -15.29 13.79
N ALA A 28 -6.34 -14.30 13.05
CA ALA A 28 -7.25 -14.57 11.93
C ALA A 28 -6.65 -14.35 10.53
N CYS A 29 -5.63 -13.51 10.40
CA CYS A 29 -5.16 -13.04 9.09
C CYS A 29 -3.71 -13.48 8.79
N ALA A 30 -2.85 -13.56 9.79
CA ALA A 30 -1.41 -13.75 9.59
C ALA A 30 -1.00 -15.10 8.97
N GLN A 31 -1.89 -16.10 8.99
CA GLN A 31 -1.66 -17.37 8.29
C GLN A 31 -1.63 -17.20 6.77
N CYS A 32 -2.42 -16.26 6.25
CA CYS A 32 -2.58 -16.03 4.81
C CYS A 32 -1.97 -14.71 4.36
N HIS A 33 -1.93 -13.69 5.22
CA HIS A 33 -1.54 -12.33 4.90
C HIS A 33 -0.34 -11.88 5.74
N GLN A 34 0.38 -10.87 5.24
CA GLN A 34 1.44 -10.20 5.99
C GLN A 34 1.10 -8.72 6.16
N ALA A 35 1.02 -8.28 7.42
CA ALA A 35 1.01 -6.87 7.78
C ALA A 35 2.45 -6.36 7.73
N ARG A 36 2.87 -5.78 6.61
CA ARG A 36 4.20 -5.18 6.50
C ARG A 36 4.21 -3.86 7.23
N THR A 37 5.21 -3.66 8.08
CA THR A 37 5.58 -2.31 8.48
C THR A 37 6.53 -1.72 7.43
N PRO A 38 6.49 -0.39 7.18
CA PRO A 38 7.26 0.29 6.13
C PRO A 38 8.78 0.07 6.18
N THR A 39 9.28 -0.31 7.35
CA THR A 39 10.71 -0.42 7.68
C THR A 39 11.26 -1.83 7.54
N GLU A 40 10.41 -2.85 7.42
CA GLU A 40 10.89 -4.22 7.23
C GLU A 40 11.27 -4.44 5.76
N LYS A 41 12.57 -4.31 5.48
CA LYS A 41 13.14 -4.94 4.28
C LYS A 41 12.81 -6.43 4.35
N GLN A 42 12.31 -6.98 3.24
CA GLN A 42 12.21 -8.43 3.07
C GLN A 42 13.54 -9.07 3.49
N PRO A 43 13.55 -10.01 4.46
CA PRO A 43 14.74 -10.77 4.76
C PRO A 43 15.10 -11.57 3.51
N VAL A 44 16.11 -11.13 2.77
CA VAL A 44 16.68 -11.87 1.64
C VAL A 44 17.65 -12.91 2.22
N GLY A 45 17.10 -13.86 2.97
CA GLY A 45 17.86 -14.98 3.54
C GLY A 45 17.83 -16.20 2.62
N PRO A 46 18.77 -17.15 2.78
CA PRO A 46 18.86 -18.36 1.96
C PRO A 46 17.63 -19.29 2.06
N LEU A 47 16.74 -19.06 3.04
CA LEU A 47 15.52 -19.83 3.25
C LEU A 47 14.28 -19.31 2.50
N GLY A 48 14.38 -18.15 1.81
CA GLY A 48 13.27 -17.58 1.05
C GLY A 48 12.09 -17.12 1.92
N VAL A 49 11.60 -15.90 1.69
CA VAL A 49 10.33 -15.48 2.32
C VAL A 49 9.20 -16.23 1.63
N ARG A 50 8.50 -17.12 2.36
CA ARG A 50 7.29 -17.76 1.86
C ARG A 50 6.32 -16.67 1.45
N LYS A 51 5.97 -16.62 0.16
CA LYS A 51 4.98 -15.65 -0.34
C LYS A 51 3.66 -15.90 0.41
N PRO A 52 3.00 -14.84 0.89
CA PRO A 52 1.70 -14.98 1.54
C PRO A 52 0.69 -15.57 0.54
N VAL A 53 -0.29 -16.32 1.06
CA VAL A 53 -1.38 -16.91 0.26
C VAL A 53 -2.29 -15.79 -0.25
N GLY A 54 -2.59 -14.82 0.62
CA GLY A 54 -3.27 -13.58 0.28
C GLY A 54 -2.30 -12.44 -0.05
N PRO A 55 -2.79 -11.29 -0.56
CA PRO A 55 -1.96 -10.11 -0.77
C PRO A 55 -1.33 -9.61 0.53
N TYR A 56 -0.26 -8.84 0.39
CA TYR A 56 0.24 -8.02 1.49
C TYR A 56 -0.80 -6.98 1.87
N MET A 57 -0.94 -6.70 3.16
CA MET A 57 -2.02 -5.83 3.64
C MET A 57 -1.90 -4.40 3.13
N ASP A 58 -0.68 -3.90 2.94
CA ASP A 58 -0.35 -2.58 2.38
C ASP A 58 -0.74 -2.43 0.88
N GLN A 59 -1.14 -3.52 0.23
CA GLN A 59 -1.56 -3.57 -1.18
C GLN A 59 -3.06 -3.80 -1.35
N VAL A 60 -3.79 -4.05 -0.25
CA VAL A 60 -5.22 -4.36 -0.33
C VAL A 60 -6.01 -3.19 -0.96
N LEU A 61 -5.57 -1.96 -0.70
CA LEU A 61 -6.21 -0.76 -1.24
C LEU A 61 -6.05 -0.57 -2.75
N ASP A 62 -5.18 -1.34 -3.42
CA ASP A 62 -5.07 -1.32 -4.88
C ASP A 62 -6.33 -1.85 -5.57
N LYS A 63 -7.10 -2.68 -4.86
CA LYS A 63 -8.29 -3.38 -5.41
C LYS A 63 -9.55 -3.19 -4.57
N LYS A 64 -9.42 -2.69 -3.34
CA LYS A 64 -10.52 -2.58 -2.38
C LYS A 64 -10.52 -1.23 -1.70
N THR A 65 -11.70 -0.67 -1.51
CA THR A 65 -11.87 0.53 -0.68
C THR A 65 -11.74 0.17 0.80
N LEU A 66 -11.45 1.15 1.65
CA LEU A 66 -11.42 0.93 3.10
C LEU A 66 -12.77 0.40 3.63
N ALA A 67 -13.89 0.89 3.09
CA ALA A 67 -15.23 0.40 3.45
C ALA A 67 -15.43 -1.08 3.07
N GLU A 68 -14.92 -1.51 1.91
CA GLU A 68 -14.92 -2.92 1.54
C GLU A 68 -14.04 -3.75 2.47
N VAL A 69 -12.88 -3.25 2.90
CA VAL A 69 -12.02 -3.93 3.88
C VAL A 69 -12.75 -4.11 5.22
N GLN A 70 -13.42 -3.06 5.71
CA GLN A 70 -14.23 -3.13 6.93
C GLN A 70 -15.38 -4.15 6.79
N THR A 71 -16.04 -4.17 5.62
CA THR A 71 -17.08 -5.16 5.32
C THR A 71 -16.50 -6.56 5.23
N TRP A 72 -15.30 -6.73 4.67
CA TRP A 72 -14.61 -8.01 4.56
C TRP A 72 -14.31 -8.60 5.92
N VAL A 73 -13.87 -7.79 6.90
CA VAL A 73 -13.62 -8.25 8.28
C VAL A 73 -14.88 -8.80 8.94
N ARG A 74 -16.06 -8.25 8.62
CA ARG A 74 -17.33 -8.67 9.22
C ARG A 74 -18.04 -9.77 8.44
N SER A 75 -17.86 -9.81 7.12
CA SER A 75 -18.62 -10.67 6.21
C SER A 75 -17.88 -10.83 4.89
N PRO A 76 -16.79 -11.61 4.86
CA PRO A 76 -15.92 -11.75 3.68
C PRO A 76 -16.68 -12.31 2.47
N HIS A 77 -17.62 -13.24 2.70
CA HIS A 77 -18.48 -13.81 1.66
C HIS A 77 -19.46 -12.82 1.01
N ARG A 78 -19.73 -11.65 1.63
CA ARG A 78 -20.52 -10.58 0.99
C ARG A 78 -19.74 -9.88 -0.11
N ILE A 79 -18.42 -9.82 0.00
CA ILE A 79 -17.55 -9.22 -1.02
C ILE A 79 -17.10 -10.28 -2.03
N ASN A 80 -16.73 -11.47 -1.54
CA ASN A 80 -16.36 -12.60 -2.38
C ASN A 80 -16.98 -13.89 -1.85
N PRO A 81 -18.08 -14.39 -2.44
CA PRO A 81 -18.75 -15.60 -1.99
C PRO A 81 -17.84 -16.84 -1.94
N LYS A 82 -16.80 -16.90 -2.77
CA LYS A 82 -15.87 -18.03 -2.91
C LYS A 82 -14.59 -17.89 -2.07
N THR A 83 -14.54 -16.96 -1.13
CA THR A 83 -13.34 -16.77 -0.30
C THR A 83 -13.23 -17.82 0.80
N ASP A 84 -12.02 -18.32 1.03
CA ASP A 84 -11.70 -19.16 2.19
C ASP A 84 -11.29 -18.33 3.43
N CYS A 85 -11.29 -17.00 3.32
CA CYS A 85 -11.03 -16.11 4.44
C CYS A 85 -12.27 -16.05 5.33
N ASP A 86 -12.16 -16.48 6.59
CA ASP A 86 -13.23 -16.37 7.57
C ASP A 86 -12.74 -15.77 8.89
N THR A 87 -13.10 -14.52 9.12
CA THR A 87 -12.81 -13.75 10.33
C THR A 87 -13.93 -13.85 11.38
N ARG A 88 -15.05 -14.54 11.08
CA ARG A 88 -16.22 -14.63 11.98
C ARG A 88 -15.96 -15.44 13.26
N LEU A 89 -14.84 -16.15 13.33
CA LEU A 89 -14.40 -16.85 14.54
C LEU A 89 -13.91 -15.88 15.63
N LEU A 90 -13.66 -14.61 15.29
CA LEU A 90 -13.31 -13.59 16.28
C LEU A 90 -14.56 -13.05 17.00
N PRO A 91 -14.48 -12.79 18.30
CA PRO A 91 -15.57 -12.13 19.03
C PRO A 91 -15.74 -10.67 18.55
N PRO A 92 -16.92 -10.05 18.76
CA PRO A 92 -17.23 -8.73 18.23
C PRO A 92 -16.23 -7.61 18.61
N ASP A 93 -15.70 -7.65 19.83
CA ASP A 93 -14.71 -6.69 20.32
C ASP A 93 -13.34 -6.84 19.62
N GLU A 94 -12.93 -8.08 19.34
CA GLU A 94 -11.73 -8.36 18.52
C GLU A 94 -11.93 -7.95 17.06
N LEU A 95 -13.14 -8.08 16.51
CA LEU A 95 -13.46 -7.61 15.17
C LEU A 95 -13.34 -6.08 15.05
N ASP A 96 -13.79 -5.34 16.06
CA ASP A 96 -13.68 -3.88 16.08
C ASP A 96 -12.23 -3.41 16.26
N ALA A 97 -11.46 -4.08 17.13
CA ALA A 97 -10.04 -3.84 17.28
C ALA A 97 -9.27 -4.16 15.98
N LEU A 98 -9.57 -5.30 15.33
CA LEU A 98 -8.99 -5.68 14.04
C LEU A 98 -9.31 -4.65 12.96
N THR A 99 -10.56 -4.21 12.88
CA THR A 99 -10.99 -3.18 11.92
C THR A 99 -10.22 -1.88 12.12
N SER A 100 -10.03 -1.46 13.37
CA SER A 100 -9.27 -0.27 13.72
C SER A 100 -7.78 -0.42 13.37
N TYR A 101 -7.19 -1.59 13.60
CA TYR A 101 -5.81 -1.88 13.24
C TYR A 101 -5.61 -1.92 11.73
N LEU A 102 -6.52 -2.54 10.98
CA LEU A 102 -6.40 -2.57 9.52
C LEU A 102 -6.46 -1.18 8.90
N SER A 103 -7.19 -0.23 9.50
CA SER A 103 -7.20 1.16 9.00
C SER A 103 -5.82 1.84 9.01
N THR A 104 -4.86 1.34 9.78
CA THR A 104 -3.49 1.86 9.84
C THR A 104 -2.52 1.03 8.99
N VAL A 105 -2.78 -0.27 8.83
CA VAL A 105 -1.90 -1.22 8.13
C VAL A 105 -2.15 -1.28 6.63
N VAL A 106 -3.40 -1.14 6.19
CA VAL A 106 -3.74 -1.23 4.75
C VAL A 106 -3.39 0.05 3.98
N VAL A 107 -3.14 1.14 4.71
CA VAL A 107 -2.68 2.40 4.12
C VAL A 107 -1.18 2.28 3.89
N PRO A 108 -0.71 2.32 2.62
CA PRO A 108 0.72 2.27 2.36
C PRO A 108 1.39 3.48 3.00
N PRO A 109 2.60 3.30 3.56
CA PRO A 109 3.34 4.41 4.14
C PRO A 109 3.62 5.50 3.11
N ALA A 110 3.69 6.74 3.60
CA ALA A 110 4.19 7.84 2.79
C ALA A 110 5.59 7.48 2.24
N PRO A 111 5.84 7.74 0.95
CA PRO A 111 7.13 7.43 0.36
C PRO A 111 8.25 8.20 1.08
N SER A 112 9.36 7.51 1.37
CA SER A 112 10.51 8.17 1.99
C SER A 112 11.05 9.30 1.10
N ARG A 113 11.67 10.31 1.72
CA ARG A 113 12.33 11.41 0.99
C ARG A 113 13.28 10.92 -0.11
N ARG A 114 14.06 9.87 0.19
CA ARG A 114 14.99 9.26 -0.77
C ARG A 114 14.25 8.64 -1.96
N MET A 115 13.12 7.98 -1.72
CA MET A 115 12.28 7.43 -2.79
C MET A 115 11.68 8.52 -3.65
N MET A 116 11.17 9.59 -3.04
CA MET A 116 10.64 10.75 -3.77
C MET A 116 11.71 11.40 -4.66
N LEU A 117 12.91 11.63 -4.12
CA LEU A 117 14.03 12.20 -4.89
C LEU A 117 14.44 11.29 -6.06
N ARG A 118 14.50 9.97 -5.84
CA ARG A 118 14.78 9.02 -6.92
C ARG A 118 13.71 9.08 -8.02
N LYS A 119 12.43 9.10 -7.63
CA LYS A 119 11.31 9.21 -8.57
C LYS A 119 11.41 10.48 -9.42
N GLN A 120 11.65 11.63 -8.77
CA GLN A 120 11.85 12.91 -9.45
C GLN A 120 13.01 12.88 -10.44
N MET A 121 14.15 12.28 -10.05
CA MET A 121 15.30 12.14 -10.95
C MET A 121 14.95 11.27 -12.18
N THR A 122 14.26 10.14 -11.97
CA THR A 122 13.83 9.27 -13.07
C THR A 122 12.85 9.98 -14.01
N GLU A 123 11.89 10.73 -13.47
CA GLU A 123 10.94 11.52 -14.26
C GLU A 123 11.65 12.61 -15.07
N GLN A 124 12.64 13.31 -14.49
CA GLN A 124 13.43 14.30 -15.21
C GLN A 124 14.23 13.70 -16.37
N VAL A 125 14.84 12.52 -16.16
CA VAL A 125 15.57 11.81 -17.22
C VAL A 125 14.62 11.37 -18.32
N ALA A 126 13.45 10.83 -17.97
CA ALA A 126 12.43 10.43 -18.94
C ALA A 126 11.92 11.62 -19.75
N ALA A 127 11.66 12.75 -19.10
CA ALA A 127 11.22 13.98 -19.75
C ALA A 127 12.27 14.53 -20.72
N ARG A 128 13.56 14.53 -20.34
CA ARG A 128 14.66 14.93 -21.24
C ARG A 128 14.71 14.04 -22.47
N LYS A 129 14.70 12.70 -22.28
CA LYS A 129 14.70 11.75 -23.40
C LYS A 129 13.51 11.95 -24.35
N ALA A 130 12.32 12.19 -23.81
CA ALA A 130 11.13 12.45 -24.62
C ALA A 130 11.27 13.73 -25.45
N ARG A 131 11.82 14.80 -24.86
CA ARG A 131 12.08 16.06 -25.57
C ARG A 131 13.12 15.90 -26.68
N ASP A 132 14.24 15.25 -26.38
CA ASP A 132 15.31 15.04 -27.36
C ASP A 132 14.83 14.18 -28.54
N LYS A 133 14.00 13.17 -28.27
CA LYS A 133 13.34 12.37 -29.31
C LYS A 133 12.39 13.22 -30.17
N ALA A 134 11.54 14.03 -29.56
CA ALA A 134 10.61 14.90 -30.28
C ALA A 134 11.36 15.93 -31.16
N GLU A 135 12.47 16.47 -30.67
CA GLU A 135 13.32 17.38 -31.44
C GLU A 135 14.00 16.68 -32.62
N ALA A 136 14.50 15.45 -32.44
CA ALA A 136 15.06 14.65 -33.51
C ALA A 136 14.02 14.31 -34.59
N GLU A 137 12.81 13.94 -34.19
CA GLU A 137 11.69 13.67 -35.12
C GLU A 137 11.26 14.92 -35.88
N ALA A 138 11.24 16.08 -35.24
CA ALA A 138 10.95 17.36 -35.89
C ALA A 138 12.02 17.72 -36.92
N LYS A 139 13.31 17.58 -36.57
CA LYS A 139 14.44 17.83 -37.48
C LYS A 139 14.44 16.89 -38.69
N ALA A 140 14.11 15.61 -38.49
CA ALA A 140 14.01 14.63 -39.56
C ALA A 140 12.87 14.95 -40.56
N LYS A 141 11.75 15.51 -40.08
CA LYS A 141 10.63 15.93 -40.93
C LYS A 141 10.91 17.23 -41.70
N SER A 142 11.76 18.10 -41.19
CA SER A 142 12.11 19.38 -41.83
C SER A 142 13.23 19.30 -42.87
N GLN A 143 13.92 18.16 -43.02
CA GLN A 143 14.95 18.01 -44.04
C GLN A 143 14.32 17.82 -45.44
N PRO A 144 14.61 18.69 -46.43
CA PRO A 144 14.06 18.56 -47.76
C PRO A 144 14.69 17.37 -48.49
N LYS A 145 13.87 16.54 -49.13
CA LYS A 145 14.33 15.47 -50.03
C LYS A 145 15.04 16.12 -51.22
N THR A 146 16.36 16.20 -51.20
CA THR A 146 17.14 16.50 -52.40
C THR A 146 16.98 15.34 -53.37
N GLN A 147 16.05 15.47 -54.32
CA GLN A 147 15.95 14.59 -55.47
C GLN A 147 17.24 14.75 -56.28
N GLY A 148 18.08 13.72 -56.23
CA GLY A 148 19.21 13.56 -57.15
C GLY A 148 18.67 13.50 -58.57
N LYS A 149 19.11 14.45 -59.38
CA LYS A 149 18.90 14.45 -60.83
C LYS A 149 20.23 14.83 -61.45
N GLN A 150 21.00 13.84 -61.89
CA GLN A 150 21.83 13.84 -63.10
C GLN A 150 21.97 12.40 -63.57
#